data_AF-A0A4Y2A1U0-F1
#
_entry.id   AF-A0A4Y2A1U0-F1
#
_cell.length_a   1.000
_cell.length_b   1.000
_cell.length_c   1.000
_cell.angle_alpha   90.00
_cell.angle_beta   90.00
_cell.angle_gamma   90.00
#
_symmetry.space_group_name_H-M   'P 1'
#
loop_
_entity.id
_entity.type
_entity.pdbx_description
1 polymer ?
#
loop_
_entity_poly.entity_id
_entity_poly.type
_entity_poly.pdbx_seq_one_letter_code
_entity_poly.pdbx_strand_id
1 'polypeptide(L)'
;MYIADLLSRAYIVKPLKDDIEMTELVHSLTKHLQISESRKKEFKEATLSDVGLSHVLKFWNEGWPSNGQNISPEAWEYFKFRDNIYVEEGLVFLNDRVIVPVSLRSEMLNILHQAHCGMEKAKARTRQAHGRPEFNEGESVLFWVNNHSEPAEIIKKYKTPRPYLIRTEKGRILRRNSVHLKQCKNPFQLSSYDEFGPERVAVGGDDITIPDSEERERHSQDTENILKRTYITRKGRTVRPPSRLRDFVI
;
A
#
# COMPACT_ATOMS: atom_id res chain seq x y z
N MET A 1 52.23 -16.30 -23.14
CA MET A 1 50.78 -16.26 -22.84
C MET A 1 50.28 -14.85 -23.11
N TYR A 2 49.89 -14.52 -24.35
CA TYR A 2 49.57 -13.13 -24.77
C TYR A 2 48.49 -13.05 -25.88
N ILE A 3 47.53 -13.98 -25.89
CA ILE A 3 46.48 -14.00 -26.94
C ILE A 3 45.11 -13.52 -26.40
N ALA A 4 44.89 -13.58 -25.09
CA ALA A 4 43.57 -13.30 -24.49
C ALA A 4 43.19 -11.80 -24.47
N ASP A 5 44.16 -10.86 -24.47
CA ASP A 5 43.90 -9.43 -24.24
C ASP A 5 43.44 -8.66 -25.49
N LEU A 6 43.59 -9.23 -26.70
CA LEU A 6 43.27 -8.53 -27.95
C LEU A 6 41.78 -8.60 -28.35
N LEU A 7 41.00 -9.54 -27.79
CA LEU A 7 39.57 -9.67 -28.09
C LEU A 7 38.71 -8.62 -27.38
N SER A 8 39.19 -8.02 -26.28
CA SER A 8 38.42 -7.01 -25.53
C SER A 8 38.60 -5.59 -26.07
N ARG A 9 39.60 -5.35 -26.94
CA ARG A 9 39.96 -4.00 -27.40
C ARG A 9 39.71 -3.74 -28.89
N ALA A 10 39.48 -4.79 -29.70
CA ALA A 10 39.15 -4.65 -31.10
C ALA A 10 37.63 -4.57 -31.31
N TYR A 11 36.99 -3.52 -30.79
CA TYR A 11 35.61 -3.19 -31.18
C TYR A 11 35.64 -2.60 -32.60
N ILE A 12 34.91 -3.24 -33.52
CA ILE A 12 34.78 -2.75 -34.89
C ILE A 12 33.87 -1.53 -34.85
N VAL A 13 34.43 -0.34 -35.14
CA VAL A 13 33.65 0.88 -35.41
C VAL A 13 32.92 0.70 -36.74
N LYS A 14 31.84 -0.07 -36.74
CA LYS A 14 30.86 0.00 -37.82
C LYS A 14 30.06 1.30 -37.57
N PRO A 15 29.77 2.10 -38.61
CA PRO A 15 28.76 3.14 -38.44
C PRO A 15 27.50 2.43 -37.94
N LEU A 16 27.00 2.85 -36.77
CA LEU A 16 25.74 2.41 -36.21
C LEU A 16 24.67 2.78 -37.24
N LYS A 17 24.33 1.83 -38.11
CA LYS A 17 23.10 1.88 -38.86
C LYS A 17 22.12 1.27 -37.90
N ASP A 18 21.26 2.09 -37.31
CA ASP A 18 20.25 1.65 -36.34
C ASP A 18 19.65 0.34 -36.84
N ASP A 19 19.89 -0.75 -36.10
CA ASP A 19 19.44 -2.07 -36.50
C ASP A 19 17.92 -1.99 -36.62
N ILE A 20 17.40 -2.22 -37.83
CA ILE A 20 15.98 -2.05 -38.16
C ILE A 20 15.11 -2.84 -37.17
N GLU A 21 15.59 -4.01 -36.75
CA GLU A 21 14.96 -4.87 -35.74
C GLU A 21 14.96 -4.26 -34.33
N MET A 22 16.02 -3.55 -33.93
CA MET A 22 16.10 -2.84 -32.65
C MET A 22 15.15 -1.64 -32.67
N THR A 23 15.12 -0.88 -33.77
CA THR A 23 14.16 0.23 -33.92
C THR A 23 12.71 -0.27 -33.92
N GLU A 24 12.43 -1.43 -34.49
CA GLU A 24 11.09 -2.04 -34.54
C GLU A 24 10.65 -2.57 -33.17
N LEU A 25 11.57 -3.15 -32.38
CA LEU A 25 11.33 -3.55 -30.99
C LEU A 25 11.06 -2.34 -30.08
N VAL A 26 11.85 -1.27 -30.22
CA VAL A 26 11.63 -0.01 -29.48
C VAL A 26 10.27 0.58 -29.85
N HIS A 27 9.94 0.64 -31.15
CA HIS A 27 8.61 1.06 -31.63
C HIS A 27 7.46 0.18 -31.10
N SER A 28 7.69 -1.11 -30.84
CA SER A 28 6.68 -2.01 -30.26
C SER A 28 6.38 -1.68 -28.79
N LEU A 29 7.35 -1.16 -28.05
CA LEU A 29 7.16 -0.76 -26.65
C LEU A 29 6.39 0.56 -26.55
N THR A 30 6.64 1.51 -27.45
CA THR A 30 5.88 2.76 -27.57
C THR A 30 4.46 2.58 -28.04
N LYS A 31 4.22 1.60 -28.92
CA LYS A 31 2.86 1.21 -29.34
C LYS A 31 1.98 0.74 -28.17
N HIS A 32 2.56 0.41 -27.00
CA HIS A 32 1.79 0.02 -25.82
C HIS A 32 1.15 1.21 -25.08
N LEU A 33 1.42 2.45 -25.48
CA LEU A 33 0.69 3.59 -24.97
C LEU A 33 -0.74 3.58 -25.53
N GLN A 34 -1.69 3.05 -24.75
CA GLN A 34 -3.12 2.95 -25.09
C GLN A 34 -3.81 4.33 -25.08
N ILE A 35 -3.32 5.27 -25.89
CA ILE A 35 -3.89 6.60 -26.05
C ILE A 35 -4.17 6.87 -27.52
N SER A 36 -5.28 7.56 -27.80
CA SER A 36 -5.65 7.92 -29.17
C SER A 36 -4.62 8.86 -29.81
N GLU A 37 -4.50 8.82 -31.14
CA GLU A 37 -3.60 9.72 -31.88
C GLU A 37 -3.91 11.21 -31.62
N SER A 38 -5.18 11.57 -31.46
CA SER A 38 -5.59 12.92 -31.07
C SER A 38 -5.02 13.34 -29.71
N ARG A 39 -5.02 12.41 -28.75
CA ARG A 39 -4.49 12.62 -27.40
C ARG A 39 -2.97 12.70 -27.41
N LYS A 40 -2.29 11.88 -28.22
CA LYS A 40 -0.84 11.98 -28.44
C LYS A 40 -0.47 13.37 -28.97
N LYS A 41 -1.22 13.89 -29.94
CA LYS A 41 -0.99 15.22 -30.49
C LYS A 41 -1.11 16.31 -29.44
N GLU A 42 -2.16 16.27 -28.63
CA GLU A 42 -2.36 17.18 -27.50
C GLU A 42 -1.18 17.15 -26.52
N PHE A 43 -0.70 15.95 -26.16
CA PHE A 43 0.48 15.81 -25.30
C PHE A 43 1.74 16.39 -25.94
N LYS A 44 1.95 16.21 -27.24
CA LYS A 44 3.10 16.80 -27.96
C LYS A 44 3.03 18.32 -27.94
N GLU A 45 1.88 18.90 -28.26
CA GLU A 45 1.67 20.36 -28.23
C GLU A 45 1.86 20.93 -26.82
N ALA A 46 1.32 20.26 -25.80
CA ALA A 46 1.47 20.65 -24.40
C ALA A 46 2.92 20.51 -23.89
N THR A 47 3.67 19.50 -24.36
CA THR A 47 5.09 19.30 -24.05
C THR A 47 5.95 20.44 -24.59
N LEU A 48 5.66 20.91 -25.82
CA LEU A 48 6.36 22.04 -26.43
C LEU A 48 6.08 23.37 -25.71
N SER A 49 4.86 23.52 -25.18
CA SER A 49 4.46 24.70 -24.39
C SER A 49 5.03 24.69 -22.96
N ASP A 50 5.34 23.51 -22.42
CA ASP A 50 5.88 23.35 -21.07
C ASP A 50 7.37 23.72 -21.03
N VAL A 51 7.69 24.77 -20.25
CA VAL A 51 9.06 25.29 -20.11
C VAL A 51 10.03 24.22 -19.60
N GLY A 52 9.62 23.40 -18.63
CA GLY A 52 10.49 22.37 -18.05
C GLY A 52 10.76 21.25 -19.04
N LEU A 53 9.71 20.73 -19.69
CA LEU A 53 9.85 19.64 -20.66
C LEU A 53 10.53 20.08 -21.96
N SER A 54 10.36 21.33 -22.37
CA SER A 54 11.09 21.91 -23.51
C SER A 54 12.60 21.93 -23.26
N HIS A 55 13.04 22.28 -22.05
CA HIS A 55 14.45 22.15 -21.68
C HIS A 55 14.91 20.69 -21.66
N VAL A 56 14.08 19.76 -21.18
CA VAL A 56 14.40 18.32 -21.23
C VAL A 56 14.57 17.82 -22.66
N LEU A 57 13.70 18.25 -23.59
CA LEU A 57 13.84 17.94 -25.02
C LEU A 57 15.16 18.50 -25.59
N LYS A 58 15.55 19.70 -25.18
CA LYS A 58 16.84 20.29 -25.58
C LYS A 58 18.02 19.50 -25.03
N PHE A 59 18.01 19.16 -23.74
CA PHE A 59 19.06 18.36 -23.10
C PHE A 59 19.12 16.93 -23.62
N TRP A 60 18.01 16.37 -24.13
CA TRP A 60 18.04 15.08 -24.80
C TRP A 60 18.84 15.11 -26.11
N ASN A 61 18.69 16.18 -26.90
CA ASN A 61 19.41 16.33 -28.17
C ASN A 61 20.87 16.79 -28.00
N GLU A 62 21.14 17.70 -27.07
CA GLU A 62 22.47 18.29 -26.86
C GLU A 62 23.29 17.55 -25.79
N GLY A 63 22.65 16.70 -25.00
CA GLY A 63 23.22 16.06 -23.82
C GLY A 63 22.92 16.83 -22.53
N TRP A 64 22.85 16.11 -21.42
CA TRP A 64 22.67 16.69 -20.09
C TRP A 64 23.97 17.33 -19.58
N PRO A 65 23.94 18.51 -18.94
CA PRO A 65 25.14 19.15 -18.41
C PRO A 65 25.71 18.36 -17.22
N SER A 66 27.01 18.06 -17.26
CA SER A 66 27.68 17.13 -16.33
C SER A 66 27.62 17.56 -14.85
N ASN A 67 27.62 18.87 -14.58
CA ASN A 67 27.79 19.40 -13.23
C ASN A 67 26.51 19.99 -12.62
N GLY A 68 25.36 19.83 -13.27
CA GLY A 68 24.12 20.51 -12.87
C GLY A 68 24.17 22.05 -12.97
N GLN A 69 25.30 22.62 -13.37
CA GLN A 69 25.44 24.04 -13.69
C GLN A 69 24.65 24.33 -14.97
N ASN A 70 23.92 25.45 -14.97
CA ASN A 70 23.13 25.93 -16.10
C ASN A 70 21.82 25.16 -16.39
N ILE A 71 21.27 24.44 -15.40
CA ILE A 71 19.93 23.84 -15.48
C ILE A 71 18.91 24.83 -14.91
N SER A 72 17.82 25.06 -15.65
CA SER A 72 16.70 25.86 -15.17
C SER A 72 16.01 25.20 -13.97
N PRO A 73 15.47 25.96 -13.00
CA PRO A 73 14.78 25.40 -11.83
C PRO A 73 13.67 24.40 -12.20
N GLU A 74 12.98 24.64 -13.31
CA GLU A 74 11.89 23.81 -13.84
C GLU A 74 12.40 22.48 -14.41
N ALA A 75 13.62 22.45 -14.96
CA ALA A 75 14.24 21.25 -15.49
C ALA A 75 14.98 20.43 -14.41
N TRP A 76 15.28 21.05 -13.27
CA TRP A 76 16.04 20.42 -12.18
C TRP A 76 15.36 19.17 -11.62
N GLU A 77 14.03 19.16 -11.55
CA GLU A 77 13.26 18.00 -11.08
C GLU A 77 13.47 16.76 -11.96
N TYR A 78 13.67 16.97 -13.26
CA TYR A 78 13.91 15.91 -14.23
C TYR A 78 15.38 15.46 -14.24
N PHE A 79 16.33 16.35 -13.93
CA PHE A 79 17.77 16.03 -13.93
C PHE A 79 18.15 14.87 -12.99
N LYS A 80 17.44 14.73 -11.86
CA LYS A 80 17.63 13.62 -10.90
C LYS A 80 17.38 12.24 -11.52
N PHE A 81 16.54 12.20 -12.55
CA PHE A 81 16.12 10.98 -13.22
C PHE A 81 16.58 10.95 -14.68
N ARG A 82 17.56 11.79 -15.06
CA ARG A 82 18.03 11.95 -16.45
C ARG A 82 18.38 10.65 -17.15
N ASP A 83 18.94 9.68 -16.41
CA ASP A 83 19.37 8.38 -16.94
C ASP A 83 18.16 7.48 -17.30
N ASN A 84 16.98 7.80 -16.77
CA ASN A 84 15.72 7.07 -16.98
C ASN A 84 14.76 7.82 -17.92
N ILE A 85 15.17 9.00 -18.41
CA ILE A 85 14.36 9.80 -19.33
C ILE A 85 14.75 9.44 -20.75
N TYR A 86 13.76 9.27 -21.62
CA TYR A 86 13.97 9.19 -23.05
C TYR A 86 12.85 9.91 -23.81
N VAL A 87 13.11 10.26 -25.05
CA VAL A 87 12.15 10.98 -25.90
C VAL A 87 11.82 10.12 -27.10
N GLU A 88 10.53 9.94 -27.36
CA GLU A 88 10.05 9.18 -28.49
C GLU A 88 8.84 9.84 -29.15
N GLU A 89 8.90 10.00 -30.48
CA GLU A 89 7.91 10.73 -31.28
C GLU A 89 7.55 12.13 -30.75
N GLY A 90 8.47 12.79 -30.02
CA GLY A 90 8.22 14.10 -29.38
C GLY A 90 7.47 14.03 -28.03
N LEU A 91 7.29 12.84 -27.47
CA LEU A 91 6.81 12.62 -26.11
C LEU A 91 7.99 12.31 -25.19
N VAL A 92 7.97 12.87 -23.98
CA VAL A 92 8.99 12.61 -22.95
C VAL A 92 8.50 11.49 -22.06
N PHE A 93 9.32 10.44 -21.91
CA PHE A 93 9.05 9.28 -21.07
C PHE A 93 10.02 9.24 -19.89
N LEU A 94 9.54 8.72 -18.76
CA LEU A 94 10.32 8.37 -17.58
C LEU A 94 10.11 6.89 -17.29
N ASN A 95 11.12 6.07 -17.58
CA ASN A 95 10.93 4.62 -17.75
C ASN A 95 9.74 4.39 -18.71
N ASP A 96 8.82 3.46 -18.41
CA ASP A 96 7.70 3.12 -19.32
C ASP A 96 6.48 4.07 -19.23
N ARG A 97 6.64 5.30 -18.73
CA ARG A 97 5.51 6.22 -18.50
C ARG A 97 5.74 7.57 -19.15
N VAL A 98 4.74 8.06 -19.89
CA VAL A 98 4.75 9.44 -20.40
C VAL A 98 4.71 10.42 -19.24
N ILE A 99 5.63 11.38 -19.27
CA ILE A 99 5.61 12.52 -18.36
C ILE A 99 4.47 13.45 -18.78
N VAL A 100 3.56 13.74 -17.85
CA VAL A 100 2.41 14.60 -18.10
C VAL A 100 2.82 16.07 -18.03
N PRO A 101 2.66 16.85 -19.11
CA PRO A 101 2.89 18.30 -19.12
C PRO A 101 2.04 19.01 -18.07
N VAL A 102 2.55 20.10 -17.50
CA VAL A 102 1.91 20.81 -16.38
C VAL A 102 0.44 21.15 -16.65
N SER A 103 0.11 21.58 -17.88
CA SER A 103 -1.25 21.92 -18.30
C SER A 103 -2.24 20.75 -18.24
N LEU A 104 -1.79 19.52 -18.51
CA LEU A 104 -2.63 18.33 -18.57
C LEU A 104 -2.72 17.60 -17.22
N ARG A 105 -1.87 17.93 -16.24
CA ARG A 105 -1.83 17.25 -14.92
C ARG A 105 -3.17 17.28 -14.20
N SER A 106 -3.83 18.44 -14.17
CA SER A 106 -5.13 18.60 -13.49
C SER A 106 -6.22 17.72 -14.10
N GLU A 107 -6.26 17.63 -15.42
CA GLU A 107 -7.20 16.78 -16.13
C GLU A 107 -6.91 15.29 -15.86
N MET A 108 -5.65 14.87 -15.99
CA MET A 108 -5.23 13.48 -15.73
C MET A 108 -5.56 13.07 -14.30
N LEU A 109 -5.30 13.94 -13.32
CA LEU A 109 -5.67 13.71 -11.94
C LEU A 109 -7.18 13.56 -11.79
N ASN A 110 -7.99 14.40 -12.45
CA ASN A 110 -9.45 14.29 -12.37
C ASN A 110 -9.95 12.94 -12.91
N ILE A 111 -9.41 12.48 -14.04
CA ILE A 111 -9.74 11.16 -14.62
C ILE A 111 -9.40 10.04 -13.61
N LEU A 112 -8.22 10.08 -13.00
CA LEU A 112 -7.80 9.10 -12.00
C LEU A 112 -8.73 9.11 -10.76
N HIS A 113 -9.09 10.30 -10.28
CA HIS A 113 -10.03 10.44 -9.16
C HIS A 113 -11.40 9.86 -9.51
N GLN A 114 -11.92 10.14 -10.70
CA GLN A 114 -13.22 9.64 -11.14
C GLN A 114 -13.21 8.11 -11.30
N ALA A 115 -12.17 7.54 -11.89
CA ALA A 115 -12.02 6.09 -12.04
C ALA A 115 -12.00 5.40 -10.66
N HIS A 116 -11.18 5.87 -9.73
CA HIS A 116 -11.11 5.32 -8.38
C HIS A 116 -12.44 5.47 -7.62
N CYS A 117 -13.06 6.64 -7.68
CA CYS A 117 -14.38 6.87 -7.08
C CYS A 117 -15.45 5.94 -7.68
N GLY A 118 -15.42 5.75 -9.00
CA GLY A 118 -16.31 4.83 -9.71
C GLY A 118 -16.13 3.39 -9.26
N MET A 119 -14.88 2.93 -9.13
CA MET A 119 -14.53 1.60 -8.64
C MET A 119 -15.01 1.38 -7.20
N GLU A 120 -14.76 2.34 -6.30
CA GLU A 120 -15.21 2.23 -4.91
C GLU A 120 -16.74 2.27 -4.79
N LYS A 121 -17.41 3.10 -5.60
CA LYS A 121 -18.88 3.11 -5.70
C LYS A 121 -19.41 1.78 -6.24
N ALA A 122 -18.77 1.19 -7.25
CA ALA A 122 -19.13 -0.12 -7.79
C ALA A 122 -18.99 -1.21 -6.73
N LYS A 123 -17.84 -1.28 -6.03
CA LYS A 123 -17.64 -2.21 -4.90
C LYS A 123 -18.69 -2.01 -3.80
N ALA A 124 -19.02 -0.76 -3.47
CA ALA A 124 -20.04 -0.44 -2.48
C ALA A 124 -21.43 -0.91 -2.91
N ARG A 125 -21.82 -0.66 -4.17
CA ARG A 125 -23.09 -1.16 -4.75
C ARG A 125 -23.15 -2.68 -4.76
N THR A 126 -22.07 -3.37 -5.16
CA THR A 126 -22.00 -4.83 -5.11
C THR A 126 -22.17 -5.34 -3.68
N ARG A 127 -21.53 -4.71 -2.68
CA ARG A 127 -21.68 -5.06 -1.25
C ARG A 127 -23.07 -4.79 -0.69
N GLN A 128 -23.82 -3.84 -1.27
CA GLN A 128 -25.21 -3.56 -0.89
C GLN A 128 -26.18 -4.52 -1.57
N ALA A 129 -25.96 -4.83 -2.85
CA ALA A 129 -26.81 -5.72 -3.65
C ALA A 129 -26.66 -7.19 -3.22
N HIS A 130 -25.45 -7.62 -2.87
CA HIS A 130 -25.21 -8.96 -2.34
C HIS A 130 -25.34 -8.92 -0.81
N GLY A 131 -26.47 -9.42 -0.31
CA GLY A 131 -26.68 -9.61 1.12
C GLY A 131 -25.54 -10.39 1.75
N ARG A 132 -25.09 -9.99 2.95
CA ARG A 132 -24.05 -10.73 3.65
C ARG A 132 -24.59 -12.10 4.05
N PRO A 133 -23.77 -13.16 4.00
CA PRO A 133 -24.19 -14.45 4.51
C PRO A 133 -24.52 -14.31 6.00
N GLU A 134 -25.74 -14.74 6.34
CA GLU A 134 -26.14 -14.98 7.71
C GLU A 134 -25.81 -16.42 8.07
N PHE A 135 -25.37 -16.60 9.30
CA PHE A 135 -25.01 -17.90 9.80
C PHE A 135 -25.76 -18.17 11.11
N ASN A 136 -25.99 -19.45 11.38
CA ASN A 136 -26.71 -19.91 12.58
C ASN A 136 -25.76 -20.52 13.61
N GLU A 137 -26.23 -20.63 14.85
CA GLU A 137 -25.49 -21.31 15.92
C GLU A 137 -25.32 -22.81 15.57
N GLY A 138 -24.13 -23.36 15.77
CA GLY A 138 -23.73 -24.71 15.36
C GLY A 138 -23.22 -24.84 13.92
N GLU A 139 -23.29 -23.78 13.11
CA GLU A 139 -22.85 -23.85 11.71
C GLU A 139 -21.31 -23.90 11.59
N SER A 140 -20.82 -24.80 10.75
CA SER A 140 -19.41 -24.89 10.40
C SER A 140 -19.06 -23.83 9.36
N VAL A 141 -18.08 -22.98 9.69
CA VAL A 141 -17.67 -21.84 8.88
C VAL A 141 -16.16 -21.80 8.75
N LEU A 142 -15.69 -21.22 7.65
CA LEU A 142 -14.30 -20.86 7.49
C LEU A 142 -14.11 -19.43 7.96
N PHE A 143 -13.09 -19.16 8.78
CA PHE A 143 -12.72 -17.80 9.16
C PHE A 143 -11.36 -17.40 8.59
N TRP A 144 -11.25 -16.14 8.16
CA TRP A 144 -10.02 -15.62 7.57
C TRP A 144 -9.01 -15.20 8.63
N VAL A 145 -7.80 -15.76 8.58
CA VAL A 145 -6.68 -15.47 9.48
C VAL A 145 -5.35 -15.64 8.75
N ASN A 146 -4.37 -14.77 8.98
CA ASN A 146 -3.01 -14.88 8.44
C ASN A 146 -2.93 -15.29 6.96
N ASN A 147 -3.74 -14.64 6.13
CA ASN A 147 -3.82 -14.86 4.67
C ASN A 147 -4.30 -16.25 4.22
N HIS A 148 -4.96 -17.03 5.09
CA HIS A 148 -5.63 -18.28 4.75
C HIS A 148 -6.96 -18.42 5.50
N SER A 149 -7.73 -19.45 5.17
CA SER A 149 -9.02 -19.76 5.81
C SER A 149 -8.88 -20.98 6.71
N GLU A 150 -9.22 -20.83 7.99
CA GLU A 150 -9.25 -21.93 8.95
C GLU A 150 -10.70 -22.30 9.29
N PRO A 151 -11.02 -23.57 9.54
CA PRO A 151 -12.35 -24.00 9.97
C PRO A 151 -12.65 -23.62 11.43
N ALA A 152 -13.92 -23.31 11.67
CA ALA A 152 -14.46 -22.99 12.98
C ALA A 152 -15.96 -23.31 13.04
N GLU A 153 -16.50 -23.38 14.25
CA GLU A 153 -17.93 -23.53 14.50
C GLU A 153 -18.50 -22.25 15.10
N ILE A 154 -19.70 -21.84 14.71
CA ILE A 154 -20.39 -20.73 15.34
C ILE A 154 -21.00 -21.18 16.66
N ILE A 155 -20.48 -20.65 17.77
CA ILE A 155 -21.04 -20.92 19.09
C ILE A 155 -22.29 -20.09 19.33
N LYS A 156 -22.23 -18.78 19.06
CA LYS A 156 -23.30 -17.83 19.40
C LYS A 156 -23.42 -16.68 18.41
N LYS A 157 -24.65 -16.19 18.21
CA LYS A 157 -24.97 -14.96 17.44
C LYS A 157 -25.58 -13.90 18.34
N TYR A 158 -24.98 -12.72 18.39
CA TYR A 158 -25.43 -11.56 19.17
C TYR A 158 -26.02 -10.48 18.25
N LYS A 159 -26.94 -9.65 18.76
CA LYS A 159 -27.50 -8.48 18.03
C LYS A 159 -26.54 -7.27 17.91
N THR A 160 -25.23 -7.50 17.95
CA THR A 160 -24.19 -6.45 17.99
C THR A 160 -23.43 -6.36 16.65
N PRO A 161 -22.74 -5.25 16.33
CA PRO A 161 -22.02 -5.08 15.05
C PRO A 161 -20.89 -6.09 14.77
N ARG A 162 -20.48 -6.89 15.77
CA ARG A 162 -19.65 -8.09 15.61
C ARG A 162 -20.39 -9.28 16.22
N PRO A 163 -21.34 -9.86 15.49
CA PRO A 163 -22.36 -10.71 16.07
C PRO A 163 -21.89 -12.14 16.37
N TYR A 164 -20.85 -12.66 15.70
CA TYR A 164 -20.53 -14.10 15.79
C TYR A 164 -19.41 -14.39 16.78
N LEU A 165 -19.66 -15.37 17.65
CA LEU A 165 -18.66 -16.05 18.47
C LEU A 165 -18.32 -17.37 17.79
N ILE A 166 -17.05 -17.61 17.46
CA ILE A 166 -16.60 -18.82 16.78
C ILE A 166 -15.64 -19.63 17.64
N ARG A 167 -15.67 -20.96 17.52
CA ARG A 167 -14.73 -21.91 18.11
C ARG A 167 -13.81 -22.46 17.04
N THR A 168 -12.51 -22.23 17.18
CA THR A 168 -11.48 -22.84 16.33
C THR A 168 -11.26 -24.31 16.69
N GLU A 169 -10.63 -25.09 15.81
CA GLU A 169 -10.28 -26.50 16.08
C GLU A 169 -9.38 -26.63 17.30
N LYS A 170 -8.50 -25.64 17.51
CA LYS A 170 -7.58 -25.54 18.67
C LYS A 170 -8.28 -25.08 19.97
N GLY A 171 -9.61 -25.15 20.03
CA GLY A 171 -10.41 -24.78 21.20
C GLY A 171 -10.52 -23.27 21.51
N ARG A 172 -9.85 -22.39 20.75
CA ARG A 172 -9.90 -20.94 20.98
C ARG A 172 -11.25 -20.35 20.55
N ILE A 173 -11.78 -19.44 21.36
CA ILE A 173 -13.03 -18.73 21.10
C ILE A 173 -12.72 -17.31 20.61
N LEU A 174 -13.25 -16.93 19.45
CA LEU A 174 -12.98 -15.65 18.80
C LEU A 174 -14.27 -14.91 18.44
N ARG A 175 -14.25 -13.58 18.52
CA ARG A 175 -15.37 -12.74 18.06
C ARG A 175 -15.12 -12.23 16.64
N ARG A 176 -16.01 -12.57 15.70
CA ARG A 176 -15.86 -12.26 14.26
C ARG A 176 -17.10 -11.56 13.69
N ASN A 177 -16.91 -10.90 12.56
CA ASN A 177 -17.96 -10.33 11.72
C ASN A 177 -18.23 -11.30 10.56
N SER A 178 -19.43 -11.30 9.95
CA SER A 178 -19.71 -12.12 8.76
C SER A 178 -18.73 -11.86 7.62
N VAL A 179 -18.13 -10.67 7.51
CA VAL A 179 -17.06 -10.38 6.54
C VAL A 179 -15.82 -11.28 6.72
N HIS A 180 -15.59 -11.79 7.93
CA HIS A 180 -14.48 -12.69 8.22
C HIS A 180 -14.87 -14.16 8.13
N LEU A 181 -16.13 -14.48 7.82
CA LEU A 181 -16.67 -15.83 7.81
C LEU A 181 -17.13 -16.20 6.40
N LYS A 182 -16.98 -17.47 6.05
CA LYS A 182 -17.51 -18.06 4.81
C LYS A 182 -18.18 -19.38 5.14
N GLN A 183 -19.22 -19.74 4.39
CA GLN A 183 -19.87 -21.05 4.56
C GLN A 183 -18.87 -22.16 4.27
N CYS A 184 -18.83 -23.15 5.15
CA CYS A 184 -18.11 -24.40 4.92
C CYS A 184 -19.14 -25.50 4.64
N LYS A 185 -18.93 -26.28 3.58
CA LYS A 185 -19.76 -27.47 3.31
C LYS A 185 -19.29 -28.71 4.10
N ASN A 186 -18.06 -28.68 4.61
CA ASN A 186 -17.49 -29.75 5.40
C ASN A 186 -17.73 -29.50 6.89
N PRO A 187 -18.17 -30.50 7.66
CA PRO A 187 -18.38 -30.36 9.09
C PRO A 187 -17.06 -30.08 9.81
N PHE A 188 -17.09 -29.11 10.72
CA PHE A 188 -16.00 -28.81 11.65
C PHE A 188 -15.71 -30.03 12.53
N GLN A 189 -14.44 -30.41 12.66
CA GLN A 189 -13.99 -31.46 13.58
C GLN A 189 -13.01 -30.87 14.58
N LEU A 190 -13.33 -30.98 15.88
CA LEU A 190 -12.41 -30.56 16.94
C LEU A 190 -11.21 -31.52 16.93
N SER A 191 -9.99 -31.02 16.84
CA SER A 191 -8.80 -31.87 16.88
C SER A 191 -8.51 -32.29 18.33
N SER A 192 -8.55 -33.60 18.57
CA SER A 192 -8.39 -34.23 19.89
C SER A 192 -6.92 -34.38 20.30
N TYR A 193 -6.11 -33.32 20.22
CA TYR A 193 -4.75 -33.36 20.75
C TYR A 193 -4.76 -33.13 22.28
N ASP A 194 -4.80 -34.26 22.99
CA ASP A 194 -4.35 -34.62 24.35
C ASP A 194 -4.06 -33.52 25.40
N GLU A 195 -4.92 -33.51 26.42
CA GLU A 195 -4.58 -33.89 27.81
C GLU A 195 -3.08 -33.84 28.23
N PHE A 196 -2.56 -32.64 28.53
CA PHE A 196 -1.52 -32.48 29.56
C PHE A 196 -1.94 -31.38 30.53
N GLY A 197 -2.02 -31.75 31.80
CA GLY A 197 -2.60 -30.98 32.91
C GLY A 197 -1.84 -29.70 33.29
N PRO A 198 -2.30 -29.00 34.36
CA PRO A 198 -1.82 -27.68 34.71
C PRO A 198 -0.43 -27.78 35.34
N GLU A 199 0.59 -27.29 34.63
CA GLU A 199 1.91 -27.08 35.22
C GLU A 199 1.86 -25.83 36.11
N ARG A 200 1.96 -26.03 37.43
CA ARG A 200 2.08 -24.97 38.42
C ARG A 200 3.42 -24.26 38.21
N VAL A 201 3.41 -23.02 37.74
CA VAL A 201 4.61 -22.18 37.72
C VAL A 201 4.91 -21.73 39.15
N ALA A 202 6.08 -22.12 39.64
CA ALA A 202 6.60 -21.81 40.96
C ALA A 202 6.87 -20.30 41.14
N VAL A 203 6.61 -19.86 42.37
CA VAL A 203 6.94 -18.54 42.91
C VAL A 203 8.46 -18.42 43.07
N GLY A 204 9.05 -17.33 42.58
CA GLY A 204 10.38 -16.87 42.93
C GLY A 204 10.33 -15.35 43.12
N GLY A 205 10.54 -14.90 44.35
CA GLY A 205 10.67 -13.48 44.68
C GLY A 205 12.05 -12.95 44.32
N ASP A 206 12.15 -11.62 44.21
CA ASP A 206 13.26 -10.80 44.71
C ASP A 206 12.95 -9.31 44.51
N ASP A 207 13.70 -8.50 45.26
CA ASP A 207 13.29 -7.32 46.01
C ASP A 207 13.27 -5.97 45.26
N ILE A 208 12.65 -4.98 45.90
CA ILE A 208 12.38 -3.61 45.43
C ILE A 208 13.59 -2.68 45.66
N THR A 209 13.82 -1.69 44.79
CA THR A 209 14.50 -0.44 45.19
C THR A 209 13.87 0.77 44.47
N ILE A 210 13.47 1.77 45.27
CA ILE A 210 12.84 3.05 44.87
C ILE A 210 13.86 4.19 45.06
N PRO A 211 13.96 5.16 44.14
CA PRO A 211 14.45 6.50 44.47
C PRO A 211 13.35 7.58 44.41
N ASP A 212 13.22 8.24 45.56
CA ASP A 212 12.94 9.65 45.90
C ASP A 212 11.74 10.48 45.38
N SER A 213 11.39 11.45 46.22
CA SER A 213 10.02 11.88 46.54
C SER A 213 9.60 13.23 45.95
N GLU A 214 10.50 13.97 45.31
CA GLU A 214 10.26 15.40 45.00
C GLU A 214 9.83 15.69 43.54
N GLU A 215 9.86 14.72 42.63
CA GLU A 215 9.33 14.88 41.26
C GLU A 215 7.82 14.59 41.13
N ARG A 216 7.19 14.09 42.21
CA ARG A 216 5.78 13.62 42.21
C ARG A 216 4.71 14.71 42.30
N GLU A 217 5.03 15.92 42.75
CA GLU A 217 4.00 16.93 43.01
C GLU A 217 3.67 17.85 41.83
N ARG A 218 4.53 17.94 40.81
CA ARG A 218 4.23 18.74 39.60
C ARG A 218 3.46 17.95 38.52
N HIS A 219 3.52 16.62 38.56
CA HIS A 219 2.84 15.75 37.59
C HIS A 219 1.40 15.39 37.97
N SER A 220 1.02 15.54 39.23
CA SER A 220 -0.27 15.10 39.79
C SER A 220 -1.45 16.00 39.41
N GLN A 221 -1.22 17.28 39.09
CA GLN A 221 -2.30 18.19 38.67
C GLN A 221 -2.70 18.02 37.20
N ASP A 222 -1.78 17.60 36.33
CA ASP A 222 -2.07 17.34 34.91
C ASP A 222 -2.76 15.99 34.68
N THR A 223 -2.50 15.01 35.56
CA THR A 223 -3.07 13.65 35.46
C THR A 223 -4.55 13.56 35.81
N GLU A 224 -5.05 14.39 36.73
CA GLU A 224 -6.49 14.43 37.07
C GLU A 224 -7.37 14.88 35.90
N ASN A 225 -6.84 15.71 34.99
CA ASN A 225 -7.59 16.22 33.84
C ASN A 225 -7.70 15.20 32.68
N ILE A 226 -6.81 14.21 32.62
CA ILE A 226 -6.76 13.23 31.51
C ILE A 226 -7.74 12.07 31.74
N LEU A 227 -8.04 11.72 32.99
CA LEU A 227 -8.89 10.58 33.38
C LEU A 227 -10.40 10.81 33.16
N LYS A 228 -10.84 12.04 32.86
CA LYS A 228 -12.27 12.36 32.66
C LYS A 228 -12.77 12.24 31.22
N ARG A 229 -11.92 11.92 30.23
CA ARG A 229 -12.32 11.89 28.80
C ARG A 229 -12.72 10.50 28.31
N THR A 230 -13.88 10.00 28.75
CA THR A 230 -14.70 9.18 27.83
C THR A 230 -15.30 10.14 26.80
N TYR A 231 -14.89 10.03 25.53
CA TYR A 231 -15.46 10.86 24.46
C TYR A 231 -16.17 10.01 23.42
N ILE A 232 -17.20 10.62 22.83
CA ILE A 232 -18.04 10.03 21.81
C ILE A 232 -17.56 10.55 20.46
N THR A 233 -17.19 9.63 19.56
CA THR A 233 -16.82 10.00 18.19
C THR A 233 -18.01 10.60 17.44
N ARG A 234 -17.78 11.36 16.35
CA ARG A 234 -18.85 11.91 15.48
C ARG A 234 -19.84 10.86 14.95
N LYS A 235 -19.52 9.56 15.02
CA LYS A 235 -20.39 8.44 14.62
C LYS A 235 -21.02 7.70 15.82
N GLY A 236 -21.04 8.30 17.01
CA GLY A 236 -21.73 7.77 18.19
C GLY A 236 -20.99 6.65 18.92
N ARG A 237 -19.73 6.33 18.56
CA ARG A 237 -18.94 5.30 19.25
C ARG A 237 -18.28 5.85 20.50
N THR A 238 -18.53 5.22 21.64
CA THR A 238 -17.84 5.48 22.90
C THR A 238 -16.45 4.86 22.88
N VAL A 239 -15.42 5.68 23.04
CA VAL A 239 -14.03 5.22 23.13
C VAL A 239 -13.65 5.13 24.60
N ARG A 240 -13.27 3.92 25.03
CA ARG A 240 -12.70 3.67 26.36
C ARG A 240 -11.20 3.51 26.23
N PRO A 241 -10.39 4.07 27.14
CA PRO A 241 -8.95 3.93 27.10
C PRO A 241 -8.49 2.46 27.20
N PRO A 242 -7.36 2.10 26.57
CA PRO A 242 -6.72 0.78 26.70
C PRO A 242 -6.48 0.36 28.16
N SER A 243 -6.60 -0.94 28.45
CA SER A 243 -6.45 -1.48 29.81
C SER A 243 -5.05 -1.31 30.40
N ARG A 244 -4.00 -1.26 29.58
CA ARG A 244 -2.61 -0.97 30.01
C ARG A 244 -2.43 0.43 30.61
N LEU A 245 -3.42 1.32 30.46
CA LEU A 245 -3.43 2.66 31.07
C LEU A 245 -4.22 2.69 32.38
N ARG A 246 -4.76 1.55 32.85
CA ARG A 246 -5.48 1.47 34.14
C ARG A 246 -4.54 1.41 35.33
N ASP A 247 -3.34 0.86 35.14
CA ASP A 247 -2.36 0.62 36.20
C ASP A 247 -1.51 1.86 36.52
N PHE A 248 -1.72 2.96 35.78
CA PHE A 248 -1.07 4.27 35.98
C PHE A 248 -1.96 5.25 36.76
N VAL A 249 -2.92 4.74 37.54
CA VAL A 249 -3.90 5.53 38.29
C VAL A 249 -3.88 5.05 39.76
N ILE A 250 -3.32 5.87 40.65
CA ILE A 250 -3.64 5.87 42.09
C ILE A 250 -4.60 7.03 42.32
#